data_AF-A0A7S1TJE0-F1
#
_entry.id   AF-A0A7S1TJE0-F1
#
_cell.length_a   1.000
_cell.length_b   1.000
_cell.length_c   1.000
_cell.angle_alpha   90.00
_cell.angle_beta   90.00
_cell.angle_gamma   90.00
#
_symmetry.space_group_name_H-M   'P 1'
#
loop_
_entity.id
_entity.type
_entity.pdbx_description
1 polymer ?
#
loop_
_entity_poly.entity_id
_entity_poly.type
_entity_poly.pdbx_seq_one_letter_code
_entity_poly.pdbx_strand_id
1 'polypeptide(L)'
;QTLTLADEIARVEHVSGLRLRVLTQRFPQTPGAAVRDYWSVDESTIVMVADYFGGSGALLKFNVGKTVDAILPARFWTLLSARYGNQYYIREHGEDGAILGAVDAISRCVDQFLATGALCREP
;
A
#
# COMPACT_ATOMS: atom_id res chain seq x y z
N GLN A 1 -12.39 2.91 -19.50
CA GLN A 1 -12.40 4.05 -18.55
C GLN A 1 -11.20 3.86 -17.66
N THR A 2 -10.27 4.81 -17.60
CA THR A 2 -9.11 4.72 -16.71
C THR A 2 -9.57 5.18 -15.33
N LEU A 3 -9.73 4.26 -14.38
CA LEU A 3 -10.02 4.61 -13.00
C LEU A 3 -8.83 5.39 -12.44
N THR A 4 -9.10 6.47 -11.72
CA THR A 4 -8.04 7.20 -11.03
C THR A 4 -7.62 6.43 -9.77
N LEU A 5 -6.44 6.73 -9.24
CA LEU A 5 -5.99 6.20 -7.95
C LEU A 5 -7.03 6.44 -6.84
N ALA A 6 -7.70 7.60 -6.86
CA ALA A 6 -8.72 7.93 -5.88
C ALA A 6 -9.98 7.06 -6.04
N ASP A 7 -10.40 6.78 -7.28
CA ASP A 7 -11.55 5.91 -7.54
C ASP A 7 -11.29 4.48 -7.10
N GLU A 8 -10.08 3.98 -7.34
CA GLU A 8 -9.69 2.63 -6.96
C GLU A 8 -9.63 2.47 -5.43
N ILE A 9 -9.04 3.46 -4.74
CA ILE A 9 -9.08 3.52 -3.27
C ILE A 9 -10.53 3.51 -2.78
N ALA A 10 -11.37 4.42 -3.28
CA ALA A 10 -12.76 4.52 -2.83
C ALA A 10 -13.56 3.22 -3.05
N ARG A 11 -13.30 2.53 -4.16
CA ARG A 11 -13.90 1.23 -4.44
C ARG A 11 -13.49 0.17 -3.42
N VAL A 12 -12.18 0.02 -3.18
CA VAL A 12 -11.66 -0.94 -2.19
C VAL A 12 -12.27 -0.67 -0.81
N GLU A 13 -12.33 0.60 -0.41
CA GLU A 13 -12.93 0.98 0.87
C GLU A 13 -14.41 0.60 0.95
N HIS A 14 -15.17 0.85 -0.12
CA HIS A 14 -16.59 0.53 -0.17
C HIS A 14 -16.87 -0.96 -0.10
N VAL A 15 -16.11 -1.79 -0.84
CA VAL A 15 -16.41 -3.22 -0.95
C VAL A 15 -15.86 -4.05 0.21
N SER A 16 -14.78 -3.62 0.84
CA SER A 16 -14.09 -4.39 1.89
C SER A 16 -14.31 -3.86 3.30
N GLY A 17 -14.73 -2.60 3.45
CA GLY A 17 -14.77 -1.91 4.74
C GLY A 17 -13.39 -1.54 5.32
N LEU A 18 -12.30 -1.80 4.57
CA LEU A 18 -10.96 -1.34 4.90
C LEU A 18 -10.81 0.15 4.57
N ARG A 19 -9.80 0.81 5.14
CA ARG A 19 -9.43 2.18 4.75
C ARG A 19 -8.05 2.19 4.14
N LEU A 20 -7.91 2.66 2.90
CA LEU A 20 -6.62 2.72 2.21
C LEU A 20 -6.16 4.18 2.10
N ARG A 21 -4.96 4.47 2.60
CA ARG A 21 -4.34 5.79 2.59
C ARG A 21 -2.97 5.70 1.93
N VAL A 22 -2.67 6.68 1.07
CA VAL A 22 -1.37 6.80 0.40
C VAL A 22 -0.73 8.11 0.84
N LEU A 23 0.46 8.00 1.45
CA LEU A 23 1.29 9.13 1.85
C LEU A 23 2.54 9.16 0.99
N THR A 24 2.73 10.24 0.24
CA THR A 24 3.97 10.51 -0.48
C THR A 24 4.80 11.51 0.34
N GLN A 25 6.06 11.19 0.60
CA GLN A 25 6.96 12.05 1.37
C GLN A 25 8.38 12.04 0.81
N ARG A 26 9.14 13.09 1.10
CA ARG A 26 10.56 13.20 0.74
C ARG A 26 11.36 13.49 2.01
N PHE A 27 11.75 12.46 2.76
CA PHE A 27 12.66 12.64 3.89
C PHE A 27 14.06 13.08 3.41
N PRO A 28 14.79 13.99 4.12
CA PRO A 28 14.45 14.64 5.39
C PRO A 28 13.67 15.96 5.25
N GLN A 29 13.22 16.32 4.04
CA GLN A 29 12.52 17.59 3.77
C GLN A 29 11.14 17.68 4.47
N THR A 30 10.66 16.55 5.02
CA THR A 30 9.47 16.45 5.88
C THR A 30 9.85 15.89 7.26
N PRO A 31 9.40 16.47 8.39
CA PRO A 31 9.58 15.91 9.74
C PRO A 31 8.81 14.59 9.92
N GLY A 32 9.29 13.51 9.31
CA GLY A 32 8.59 12.22 9.17
C GLY A 32 8.69 11.28 10.36
N ALA A 33 8.88 11.78 11.58
CA ALA A 33 9.15 10.91 12.74
C ALA A 33 7.89 10.37 13.44
N ALA A 34 6.70 10.93 13.19
CA ALA A 34 5.47 10.60 13.94
C ALA A 34 4.25 10.24 13.05
N VAL A 35 4.47 9.62 11.88
CA VAL A 35 3.37 9.28 10.95
C VAL A 35 2.34 8.33 11.58
N ARG A 36 2.73 7.46 12.53
CA ARG A 36 1.76 6.58 13.23
C ARG A 36 0.80 7.33 14.14
N ASP A 37 1.32 8.26 14.94
CA ASP A 37 0.50 8.99 15.94
C ASP A 37 -0.42 10.03 15.28
N TYR A 38 -0.06 10.53 14.09
CA TYR A 38 -0.81 11.57 13.39
C TYR A 38 -1.99 11.05 12.55
N TRP A 39 -1.96 9.78 12.11
CA TRP A 39 -2.90 9.26 11.10
C TRP A 39 -4.01 8.37 11.66
N SER A 40 -4.08 8.19 12.99
CA SER A 40 -5.13 7.41 13.65
C SER A 40 -5.45 6.10 12.92
N VAL A 41 -4.40 5.31 12.67
CA VAL A 41 -4.50 3.99 12.03
C VAL A 41 -5.33 3.11 12.94
N ASP A 42 -6.62 2.98 12.63
CA ASP A 42 -7.50 2.04 13.31
C ASP A 42 -7.20 0.61 12.82
N GLU A 43 -7.90 -0.36 13.40
CA GLU A 43 -7.59 -1.76 13.15
C GLU A 43 -7.82 -2.19 11.68
N SER A 44 -8.62 -1.45 10.90
CA SER A 44 -8.95 -1.76 9.48
C SER A 44 -8.26 -0.84 8.46
N THR A 45 -7.25 -0.07 8.88
CA THR A 45 -6.55 0.88 8.00
C THR A 45 -5.26 0.31 7.44
N ILE A 46 -5.02 0.55 6.15
CA ILE A 46 -3.76 0.36 5.44
C ILE A 46 -3.22 1.74 5.09
N VAL A 47 -2.03 2.08 5.61
CA VAL A 47 -1.28 3.27 5.20
C VAL A 47 -0.06 2.83 4.41
N MET A 48 -0.10 3.09 3.10
CA MET A 48 1.07 2.96 2.23
C MET A 48 1.85 4.27 2.26
N VAL A 49 3.12 4.19 2.63
CA VAL A 49 4.05 5.31 2.66
C VAL A 49 5.05 5.13 1.51
N ALA A 50 5.02 6.04 0.55
CA ALA A 50 6.03 6.16 -0.50
C ALA A 50 7.03 7.25 -0.09
N ASP A 51 8.23 6.83 0.31
CA ASP A 51 9.27 7.70 0.83
C ASP A 51 10.56 7.55 0.03
N TYR A 52 10.99 8.64 -0.59
CA TYR A 52 12.17 8.64 -1.46
C TYR A 52 13.49 8.40 -0.71
N PHE A 53 13.57 8.64 0.61
CA PHE A 53 14.74 8.41 1.49
C PHE A 53 16.14 8.54 0.83
N GLY A 54 16.33 9.57 0.00
CA GLY A 54 17.58 9.80 -0.75
C GLY A 54 18.00 8.67 -1.71
N GLY A 55 17.05 7.88 -2.22
CA GLY A 55 17.28 6.74 -3.11
C GLY A 55 17.74 5.46 -2.39
N SER A 56 17.74 5.42 -1.06
CA SER A 56 18.20 4.26 -0.28
C SER A 56 17.03 3.46 0.31
N GLY A 57 17.08 2.13 0.15
CA GLY A 57 16.03 1.22 0.63
C GLY A 57 14.83 1.13 -0.32
N ALA A 58 13.78 0.44 0.12
CA ALA A 58 12.55 0.33 -0.65
C ALA A 58 11.70 1.60 -0.51
N LEU A 59 11.16 2.07 -1.63
CA LEU A 59 10.28 3.26 -1.69
C LEU A 59 9.00 3.06 -0.86
N LEU A 60 8.44 1.85 -0.90
CA LEU A 60 7.13 1.55 -0.32
C LEU A 60 7.27 0.89 1.06
N LYS A 61 6.62 1.49 2.05
CA LYS A 61 6.48 0.97 3.42
C LYS A 61 5.01 0.91 3.79
N PHE A 62 4.63 0.01 4.69
CA PHE A 62 3.22 -0.22 5.04
C PHE A 62 3.03 -0.18 6.55
N ASN A 63 2.06 0.60 7.02
CA ASN A 63 1.51 0.49 8.38
C ASN A 63 0.10 -0.05 8.25
N VAL A 64 -0.16 -1.20 8.88
CA VAL A 64 -1.44 -1.91 8.71
C VAL A 64 -2.07 -2.15 10.05
N GLY A 65 -3.39 -1.94 10.11
CA GLY A 65 -4.21 -2.27 11.24
C GLY A 65 -4.34 -3.79 11.41
N LYS A 66 -4.58 -4.23 12.65
CA LYS A 66 -4.55 -5.63 13.03
C LYS A 66 -5.62 -6.49 12.35
N THR A 67 -6.80 -5.95 12.03
CA THR A 67 -7.87 -6.75 11.40
C THR A 67 -7.61 -6.99 9.91
N VAL A 68 -6.71 -6.21 9.29
CA VAL A 68 -6.30 -6.41 7.89
C VAL A 68 -5.60 -7.76 7.68
N ASP A 69 -4.91 -8.28 8.70
CA ASP A 69 -4.20 -9.57 8.62
C ASP A 69 -5.14 -10.77 8.32
N ALA A 70 -6.45 -10.62 8.57
CA ALA A 70 -7.45 -11.62 8.21
C ALA A 70 -7.70 -11.73 6.70
N ILE A 71 -7.25 -10.74 5.92
CA ILE A 71 -7.43 -10.64 4.47
C ILE A 71 -6.07 -10.72 3.78
N LEU A 72 -5.11 -9.91 4.24
CA LEU A 72 -3.79 -9.74 3.67
C LEU A 72 -2.73 -10.04 4.76
N PRO A 73 -2.12 -11.24 4.75
CA PRO A 73 -1.22 -11.67 5.83
C PRO A 73 0.07 -10.85 5.85
N ALA A 74 0.74 -10.72 7.01
CA ALA A 74 1.98 -9.96 7.18
C ALA A 74 3.04 -10.15 6.07
N ARG A 75 3.21 -11.38 5.55
CA ARG A 75 4.14 -11.72 4.46
C ARG A 75 3.83 -10.98 3.16
N PHE A 76 2.54 -10.74 2.86
CA PHE A 76 2.07 -10.03 1.67
C PHE A 76 2.76 -8.67 1.54
N TRP A 77 2.82 -7.88 2.61
CA TRP A 77 3.38 -6.53 2.61
C TRP A 77 4.89 -6.51 2.30
N THR A 78 5.61 -7.52 2.79
CA THR A 78 7.06 -7.67 2.50
C THR A 78 7.27 -7.98 1.01
N LEU A 79 6.46 -8.87 0.44
CA LEU A 79 6.52 -9.19 -0.98
C LEU A 79 6.10 -8.00 -1.85
N LEU A 80 5.09 -7.25 -1.42
CA LEU A 80 4.57 -6.10 -2.14
C LEU A 80 5.63 -4.98 -2.22
N SER A 81 6.28 -4.67 -1.09
CA SER A 81 7.41 -3.74 -1.05
C SER A 81 8.59 -4.22 -1.90
N ALA A 82 8.93 -5.51 -1.83
CA ALA A 82 9.99 -6.08 -2.65
C ALA A 82 9.68 -6.06 -4.15
N ARG A 83 8.42 -6.26 -4.56
CA ARG A 83 8.00 -6.30 -5.96
C ARG A 83 7.92 -4.91 -6.60
N TYR A 84 7.25 -3.97 -5.92
CA TYR A 84 6.94 -2.65 -6.49
C TYR A 84 7.85 -1.54 -5.97
N GLY A 85 8.37 -1.66 -4.74
CA GLY A 85 9.17 -0.62 -4.08
C GLY A 85 10.67 -0.74 -4.29
N ASN A 86 11.15 -1.72 -5.07
CA ASN A 86 12.58 -1.89 -5.33
C ASN A 86 13.09 -0.94 -6.43
N GLN A 87 14.39 -0.63 -6.39
CA GLN A 87 15.03 0.29 -7.33
C GLN A 87 15.00 -0.15 -8.80
N TYR A 88 14.88 -1.46 -9.10
CA TYR A 88 14.77 -1.92 -10.49
C TYR A 88 13.39 -1.54 -11.04
N TYR A 89 12.32 -1.88 -10.33
CA TYR A 89 10.95 -1.53 -10.71
C TYR A 89 10.77 -0.01 -10.84
N ILE A 90 11.28 0.76 -9.87
CA ILE A 90 11.15 2.23 -9.88
C ILE A 90 11.90 2.85 -11.07
N ARG A 91 13.07 2.30 -11.46
CA ARG A 91 13.81 2.81 -12.63
C ARG A 91 13.04 2.57 -13.94
N GLU A 92 12.29 1.48 -14.01
CA GLU A 92 11.55 1.10 -15.23
C GLU A 92 10.16 1.76 -15.31
N HIS A 93 9.51 1.97 -14.17
CA HIS A 93 8.09 2.35 -14.12
C HIS A 93 7.83 3.66 -13.37
N GLY A 94 8.87 4.27 -12.79
CA GLY A 94 8.77 5.48 -11.99
C GLY A 94 8.19 5.24 -10.59
N GLU A 95 8.25 6.29 -9.76
CA GLU A 95 7.67 6.29 -8.41
C GLU A 95 6.14 6.15 -8.47
N ASP A 96 5.49 6.86 -9.40
CA ASP A 96 4.05 6.78 -9.60
C ASP A 96 3.61 5.37 -10.02
N GLY A 97 4.36 4.73 -10.92
CA GLY A 97 4.09 3.34 -11.33
C GLY A 97 4.26 2.34 -10.20
N ALA A 98 5.19 2.58 -9.27
CA ALA A 98 5.34 1.78 -8.05
C ALA A 98 4.12 1.92 -7.13
N ILE A 99 3.66 3.15 -6.90
CA ILE A 99 2.47 3.45 -6.09
C ILE A 99 1.22 2.82 -6.70
N LEU A 100 0.98 3.07 -7.99
CA LEU A 100 -0.20 2.57 -8.70
C LEU A 100 -0.21 1.05 -8.75
N GLY A 101 0.93 0.42 -9.10
CA GLY A 101 1.04 -1.03 -9.17
C GLY A 101 0.82 -1.70 -7.80
N ALA A 102 1.28 -1.08 -6.71
CA ALA A 102 1.06 -1.59 -5.38
C ALA A 102 -0.42 -1.48 -4.95
N VAL A 103 -1.10 -0.38 -5.26
CA VAL A 103 -2.53 -0.19 -4.95
C VAL A 103 -3.41 -1.15 -5.73
N ASP A 104 -3.12 -1.34 -7.01
CA ASP A 104 -3.79 -2.30 -7.89
C ASP A 104 -3.58 -3.76 -7.41
N ALA A 105 -2.39 -4.11 -6.93
CA ALA A 105 -2.15 -5.42 -6.30
C ALA A 105 -2.96 -5.62 -5.00
N ILE A 106 -3.03 -4.61 -4.12
CA ILE A 106 -3.89 -4.64 -2.92
C ILE A 106 -5.34 -4.84 -3.32
N SER A 107 -5.81 -4.03 -4.28
CA SER A 107 -7.17 -4.04 -4.83
C SER A 107 -7.58 -5.43 -5.33
N ARG A 108 -6.76 -6.05 -6.19
CA ARG A 108 -7.00 -7.41 -6.69
C ARG A 108 -7.02 -8.47 -5.59
N CYS A 109 -6.09 -8.40 -4.64
CA CYS A 109 -6.03 -9.36 -3.55
C CYS A 109 -7.24 -9.28 -2.62
N VAL A 110 -7.72 -8.07 -2.35
CA VAL A 110 -8.96 -7.85 -1.59
C VAL A 110 -10.14 -8.43 -2.36
N ASP A 111 -10.25 -8.16 -3.67
CA ASP A 111 -11.33 -8.72 -4.49
C ASP A 111 -11.30 -10.25 -4.52
N GLN A 112 -10.11 -10.85 -4.65
CA GLN A 112 -9.94 -12.29 -4.60
C GLN A 112 -10.40 -12.87 -3.26
N PHE A 113 -10.03 -12.24 -2.15
CA PHE A 113 -10.46 -12.67 -0.83
C PHE A 113 -11.98 -12.56 -0.68
N LEU A 114 -12.59 -11.45 -1.10
CA LEU A 114 -14.04 -11.28 -1.04
C LEU A 114 -14.80 -12.31 -1.91
N ALA A 115 -14.22 -12.69 -3.06
CA ALA A 115 -14.83 -13.66 -3.96
C ALA A 115 -14.66 -15.11 -3.50
N THR A 116 -13.54 -15.46 -2.87
CA THR A 116 -13.14 -16.87 -2.64
C THR A 116 -12.89 -17.23 -1.18
N GLY A 117 -12.75 -16.25 -0.29
CA GLY A 117 -12.30 -16.43 1.09
C GLY A 117 -10.81 -16.83 1.22
N ALA A 118 -10.07 -16.93 0.12
CA ALA A 118 -8.67 -17.32 0.14
C ALA A 118 -7.75 -16.12 0.41
N LEU A 119 -6.81 -16.27 1.34
CA LEU A 119 -5.79 -15.26 1.63
C LEU A 119 -4.87 -15.04 0.42
N CYS A 120 -4.57 -13.78 0.12
CA CYS A 120 -3.63 -13.45 -0.93
C CYS A 120 -2.19 -13.75 -0.48
N ARG A 121 -1.55 -14.74 -1.12
CA ARG A 121 -0.19 -15.19 -0.76
C ARG A 121 0.90 -14.41 -1.49
N GLU A 122 0.57 -13.85 -2.66
CA GLU A 122 1.50 -13.14 -3.53
C GLU A 122 0.77 -11.93 -4.17
N PRO A 123 1.38 -10.73 -4.12
CA PRO A 123 0.87 -9.52 -4.76
C PRO A 123 1.09 -9.48 -6.27
#